data_AF-A0A8B6C6V3-F1
#
_entry.id   AF-A0A8B6C6V3-F1
#
_cell.length_a   1.000
_cell.length_b   1.000
_cell.length_c   1.000
_cell.angle_alpha   90.00
_cell.angle_beta   90.00
_cell.angle_gamma   90.00
#
_symmetry.space_group_name_H-M   'P 1'
#
loop_
_entity.id
_entity.type
_entity.pdbx_description
1 polymer ?
#
loop_
_entity_poly.entity_id
_entity_poly.type
_entity_poly.pdbx_seq_one_letter_code
_entity_poly.pdbx_strand_id
1 'polypeptide(L)'
;MDTCYPDPLSSSTTEEAKCIPCGYRGCVRRLEIYKENRYIQRGNVAEHFLKSLMREQWYIKDILSHIEPLVMTDEDEDKFQTATHYHICEKPFTSSTIRCKDHNHLTGAFVETHRFLPISKCFSGKLIESCEKETFEWLRQEIDKAHLLFRKGVYPYDYMDDFDKFKGNRLPAREKIYNKLTRTHISQEDYEYAQQVWNEFNINTMGDYHDLYLKTDVLTLACVFSRTSDRLA
;
A
#
# COMPACT_ATOMS: atom_id res chain seq x y z
N MET A 1 42.39 -40.36 -2.28
CA MET A 1 41.78 -39.80 -1.07
C MET A 1 40.58 -39.00 -1.56
N ASP A 2 39.39 -39.59 -1.49
CA ASP A 2 38.15 -38.92 -1.86
C ASP A 2 37.82 -37.90 -0.77
N THR A 3 37.77 -36.63 -1.15
CA THR A 3 37.47 -35.54 -0.23
C THR A 3 35.96 -35.38 -0.12
N CYS A 4 35.41 -35.46 1.10
CA CYS A 4 33.99 -35.31 1.42
C CYS A 4 33.43 -33.88 1.23
N TYR A 5 33.91 -33.13 0.24
CA TYR A 5 33.41 -31.77 -0.04
C TYR A 5 32.40 -31.83 -1.18
N PRO A 6 31.14 -31.38 -0.96
CA PRO A 6 30.16 -31.29 -2.03
C PRO A 6 30.61 -30.28 -3.10
N ASP A 7 30.35 -30.60 -4.36
CA ASP A 7 30.72 -29.80 -5.53
C ASP A 7 30.03 -28.41 -5.46
N PRO A 8 30.80 -27.30 -5.44
CA PRO A 8 30.27 -25.93 -5.36
C PRO A 8 29.48 -25.50 -6.61
N LEU A 9 29.51 -26.26 -7.71
CA LEU A 9 28.65 -26.07 -8.89
C LEU A 9 27.34 -26.85 -8.82
N SER A 10 27.18 -27.70 -7.80
CA SER A 10 25.96 -28.48 -7.56
C SER A 10 25.22 -27.94 -6.32
N SER A 11 23.95 -27.59 -6.48
CA SER A 11 23.08 -27.31 -5.33
C SER A 11 22.77 -28.63 -4.62
N SER A 12 23.19 -28.77 -3.37
CA SER A 12 22.92 -29.93 -2.52
C SER A 12 21.80 -29.66 -1.49
N THR A 13 20.82 -28.83 -1.85
CA THR A 13 19.64 -28.61 -1.02
C THR A 13 18.69 -29.80 -1.16
N THR A 14 18.60 -30.64 -0.14
CA THR A 14 17.50 -31.60 0.00
C THR A 14 16.26 -30.86 0.53
N GLU A 15 15.22 -30.73 -0.29
CA GLU A 15 13.88 -30.26 0.14
C GLU A 15 13.35 -31.18 1.25
N GLU A 16 13.43 -30.77 2.52
CA GLU A 16 12.87 -31.56 3.63
C GLU A 16 11.34 -31.40 3.76
N ALA A 17 10.78 -30.30 3.24
CA ALA A 17 9.34 -30.11 3.15
C ALA A 17 8.98 -29.10 2.05
N LYS A 18 8.14 -29.53 1.11
CA LYS A 18 7.56 -28.69 0.07
C LYS A 18 6.23 -28.13 0.56
N CYS A 19 6.23 -26.91 1.10
CA CYS A 19 4.98 -26.20 1.39
C CYS A 19 4.34 -25.73 0.08
N ILE A 20 3.43 -26.55 -0.46
CA ILE A 20 2.61 -26.17 -1.60
C ILE A 20 1.41 -25.39 -1.06
N PRO A 21 1.28 -24.08 -1.34
CA PRO A 21 0.07 -23.35 -0.98
C PRO A 21 -1.14 -24.07 -1.58
N CYS A 22 -2.08 -24.45 -0.71
CA CYS A 22 -3.18 -25.35 -1.04
C CYS A 22 -4.56 -24.68 -1.04
N GLY A 23 -4.64 -23.40 -0.66
CA GLY A 23 -5.75 -22.53 -1.00
C GLY A 23 -5.55 -21.06 -0.63
N TYR A 24 -6.42 -20.18 -1.14
CA TYR A 24 -6.49 -18.77 -0.76
C TYR A 24 -7.96 -18.34 -0.57
N ARG A 25 -8.16 -17.30 0.25
CA ARG A 25 -9.42 -16.56 0.37
C ARG A 25 -9.12 -15.08 0.14
N GLY A 26 -9.82 -14.47 -0.81
CA GLY A 26 -9.77 -13.02 -1.05
C GLY A 26 -11.16 -12.42 -0.87
N CYS A 27 -11.20 -11.14 -0.48
CA CYS A 27 -12.41 -10.32 -0.47
C CYS A 27 -12.13 -9.04 -1.26
N VAL A 28 -13.02 -8.69 -2.18
CA VAL A 28 -12.97 -7.43 -2.92
C VAL A 28 -14.18 -6.62 -2.50
N ARG A 29 -13.95 -5.47 -1.86
CA ARG A 29 -15.00 -4.53 -1.45
C ARG A 29 -15.03 -3.37 -2.44
N ARG A 30 -16.23 -3.01 -2.91
CA ARG A 30 -16.49 -1.88 -3.81
C ARG A 30 -17.65 -1.06 -3.23
N LEU A 31 -17.68 0.24 -3.53
CA LEU A 31 -18.72 1.16 -3.06
C LEU A 31 -20.10 0.89 -3.69
N GLU A 32 -21.12 0.98 -2.84
CA GLU A 32 -22.59 0.99 -3.01
C GLU A 32 -23.32 -0.12 -3.82
N ILE A 33 -22.69 -0.79 -4.78
CA ILE A 33 -23.35 -1.84 -5.57
C ILE A 33 -22.59 -3.17 -5.47
N TYR A 34 -23.14 -4.05 -4.63
CA TYR A 34 -22.71 -5.40 -4.25
C TYR A 34 -21.91 -6.23 -5.29
N LYS A 35 -20.81 -6.86 -4.81
CA LYS A 35 -20.63 -8.35 -4.81
C LYS A 35 -19.42 -8.74 -3.95
N GLU A 36 -19.63 -9.50 -2.87
CA GLU A 36 -18.53 -10.14 -2.15
C GLU A 36 -18.06 -11.36 -2.96
N ASN A 37 -17.03 -11.20 -3.79
CA ASN A 37 -16.44 -12.33 -4.49
C ASN A 37 -15.53 -13.09 -3.52
N ARG A 38 -16.08 -14.13 -2.88
CA ARG A 38 -15.29 -15.10 -2.12
C ARG A 38 -14.72 -16.15 -3.09
N TYR A 39 -13.42 -16.05 -3.33
CA TYR A 39 -12.68 -17.09 -4.02
C TYR A 39 -12.22 -18.14 -3.00
N ILE A 40 -12.59 -19.41 -3.18
CA ILE A 40 -12.02 -20.54 -2.45
C ILE A 40 -11.51 -21.51 -3.52
N GLN A 41 -10.20 -21.55 -3.72
CA GLN A 41 -9.56 -22.44 -4.69
C GLN A 41 -8.59 -23.37 -3.97
N ARG A 42 -8.51 -24.63 -4.42
CA ARG A 42 -7.51 -25.61 -3.95
C ARG A 42 -6.62 -26.06 -5.12
N GLY A 43 -5.32 -26.23 -4.87
CA GLY A 43 -4.31 -26.55 -5.89
C GLY A 43 -3.92 -25.34 -6.76
N ASN A 44 -2.71 -25.37 -7.34
CA ASN A 44 -2.04 -24.29 -8.11
C ASN A 44 -2.54 -22.86 -7.77
N VAL A 45 -2.33 -22.50 -6.52
CA VAL A 45 -3.05 -21.41 -5.84
C VAL A 45 -2.50 -20.04 -6.21
N ALA A 46 -1.18 -19.94 -6.43
CA ALA A 46 -0.52 -18.68 -6.77
C ALA A 46 -0.96 -18.17 -8.16
N GLU A 47 -1.02 -19.06 -9.16
CA GLU A 47 -1.46 -18.70 -10.51
C GLU A 47 -2.94 -18.24 -10.51
N HIS A 48 -3.80 -18.95 -9.78
CA HIS A 48 -5.20 -18.57 -9.66
C HIS A 48 -5.40 -17.24 -8.93
N PHE A 49 -4.65 -17.00 -7.85
CA PHE A 49 -4.69 -15.72 -7.13
C PHE A 49 -4.29 -14.55 -8.02
N LEU A 50 -3.18 -14.68 -8.77
CA LEU A 50 -2.74 -13.63 -9.70
C LEU A 50 -3.75 -13.41 -10.83
N LYS A 51 -4.31 -14.48 -11.40
CA LYS A 51 -5.37 -14.36 -12.41
C LYS A 51 -6.62 -13.67 -11.87
N SER A 52 -7.01 -13.93 -10.62
CA SER A 52 -8.11 -13.23 -9.96
C SER A 52 -7.82 -11.74 -9.81
N LEU A 53 -6.62 -11.37 -9.34
CA LEU A 53 -6.22 -9.96 -9.23
C LEU A 53 -6.23 -9.25 -10.59
N MET A 54 -5.67 -9.87 -11.62
CA MET A 54 -5.68 -9.31 -12.97
C MET A 54 -7.11 -9.14 -13.49
N ARG A 55 -8.01 -10.10 -13.24
CA ARG A 55 -9.43 -9.98 -13.64
C ARG A 55 -10.11 -8.79 -12.97
N GLU A 56 -9.91 -8.62 -11.67
CA GLU A 56 -10.47 -7.48 -10.94
C GLU A 56 -9.88 -6.16 -11.45
N GLN A 57 -8.57 -6.12 -11.75
CA GLN A 57 -7.91 -4.96 -12.35
C GLN A 57 -8.51 -4.60 -13.72
N TRP A 58 -8.68 -5.57 -14.63
CA TRP A 58 -9.30 -5.32 -15.94
C TRP A 58 -10.72 -4.78 -15.83
N TYR A 59 -11.51 -5.35 -14.93
CA TYR A 59 -12.88 -4.90 -14.70
C TYR A 59 -12.94 -3.50 -14.08
N ILE A 60 -12.08 -3.17 -13.10
CA ILE A 60 -11.96 -1.81 -12.56
C ILE A 60 -11.51 -0.83 -13.66
N LYS A 61 -10.52 -1.21 -14.46
CA LYS A 61 -10.02 -0.38 -15.56
C LYS A 61 -11.12 -0.11 -16.59
N ASP A 62 -11.94 -1.10 -16.92
CA ASP A 62 -13.06 -0.96 -17.85
C ASP A 62 -14.11 0.03 -17.33
N ILE A 63 -14.50 -0.10 -16.05
CA ILE A 63 -15.37 0.88 -15.37
C ILE A 63 -14.75 2.28 -15.42
N LEU A 64 -13.49 2.43 -15.00
CA LEU A 64 -12.82 3.73 -14.97
C LEU A 64 -12.57 4.31 -16.37
N SER A 65 -12.66 3.51 -17.43
CA SER A 65 -12.53 3.97 -18.82
C SER A 65 -13.84 4.52 -19.40
N HIS A 66 -14.98 4.19 -18.80
CA HIS A 66 -16.30 4.72 -19.15
C HIS A 66 -16.72 5.73 -18.09
N ILE A 67 -16.20 6.96 -18.22
CA ILE A 67 -16.48 8.03 -17.26
C ILE A 67 -17.87 8.60 -17.56
N GLU A 68 -18.83 8.36 -16.67
CA GLU A 68 -20.13 9.04 -16.74
C GLU A 68 -19.93 10.56 -16.60
N PRO A 69 -20.59 11.39 -17.43
CA PRO A 69 -20.44 12.83 -17.36
C PRO A 69 -20.80 13.37 -15.96
N LEU A 70 -20.05 14.36 -15.49
CA LEU A 70 -20.32 15.04 -14.23
C LEU A 70 -21.75 15.61 -14.20
N VAL A 71 -22.52 15.18 -13.20
CA VAL A 71 -23.86 15.66 -12.85
C VAL A 71 -23.76 16.45 -11.55
N MET A 72 -24.17 17.72 -11.59
CA MET A 72 -24.18 18.62 -10.44
C MET A 72 -25.58 19.19 -10.22
N THR A 73 -25.98 19.26 -8.96
CA THR A 73 -27.09 20.09 -8.51
C THR A 73 -26.61 21.51 -8.20
N ASP A 74 -27.55 22.45 -8.02
CA ASP A 74 -27.20 23.81 -7.60
C ASP A 74 -26.52 23.81 -6.22
N GLU A 75 -26.91 22.90 -5.32
CA GLU A 75 -26.29 22.74 -4.00
C GLU A 75 -24.83 22.23 -4.11
N ASP A 76 -24.54 21.36 -5.08
CA ASP A 76 -23.19 20.86 -5.34
C ASP A 76 -22.28 21.96 -5.87
N GLU A 77 -22.81 22.84 -6.70
CA GLU A 77 -22.07 24.01 -7.18
C GLU A 77 -21.76 24.95 -6.01
N ASP A 78 -22.72 25.21 -5.12
CA ASP A 78 -22.49 26.01 -3.93
C ASP A 78 -21.43 25.40 -3.01
N LYS A 79 -21.47 24.07 -2.81
CA LYS A 79 -20.43 23.33 -2.06
C LYS A 79 -19.05 23.50 -2.71
N PHE A 80 -18.97 23.38 -4.04
CA PHE A 80 -17.72 23.57 -4.77
C PHE A 80 -17.17 24.99 -4.65
N GLN A 81 -18.03 26.00 -4.77
CA GLN A 81 -17.61 27.40 -4.73
C GLN A 81 -17.18 27.84 -3.33
N THR A 82 -17.89 27.38 -2.30
CA THR A 82 -17.65 27.74 -0.89
C THR A 82 -16.56 26.90 -0.22
N ALA A 83 -16.13 25.80 -0.84
CA ALA A 83 -15.03 24.99 -0.32
C ALA A 83 -13.77 25.84 -0.11
N THR A 84 -13.19 25.71 1.08
CA THR A 84 -11.94 26.39 1.50
C THR A 84 -10.85 25.42 1.91
N HIS A 85 -11.19 24.14 2.07
CA HIS A 85 -10.31 23.08 2.55
C HIS A 85 -10.45 21.85 1.66
N TYR A 86 -9.39 21.04 1.57
CA TYR A 86 -9.42 19.76 0.84
C TYR A 86 -10.33 18.77 1.55
N HIS A 87 -11.13 18.00 0.81
CA HIS A 87 -12.03 17.03 1.45
C HIS A 87 -11.28 15.87 2.13
N ILE A 88 -10.22 15.32 1.52
CA ILE A 88 -9.51 14.15 2.08
C ILE A 88 -8.74 14.49 3.35
N CYS A 89 -7.97 15.57 3.32
CA CYS A 89 -6.99 15.89 4.37
C CYS A 89 -7.35 17.14 5.19
N GLU A 90 -8.48 17.79 4.87
CA GLU A 90 -9.04 18.95 5.59
C GLU A 90 -8.08 20.14 5.74
N LYS A 91 -6.99 20.17 4.98
CA LYS A 91 -6.06 21.31 4.96
C LYS A 91 -6.64 22.47 4.15
N PRO A 92 -6.34 23.73 4.52
CA PRO A 92 -6.83 24.89 3.79
C PRO A 92 -6.23 24.95 2.37
N PHE A 93 -6.99 25.53 1.46
CA PHE A 93 -6.51 25.89 0.13
C PHE A 93 -5.42 26.96 0.20
N THR A 94 -4.52 26.91 -0.76
CA THR A 94 -3.46 27.91 -0.96
C THR A 94 -3.81 28.79 -2.16
N SER A 95 -3.15 29.94 -2.28
CA SER A 95 -3.34 30.85 -3.42
C SER A 95 -3.01 30.22 -4.79
N SER A 96 -2.24 29.13 -4.81
CA SER A 96 -1.90 28.37 -6.02
C SER A 96 -2.75 27.10 -6.22
N THR A 97 -3.77 26.88 -5.40
CA THR A 97 -4.62 25.68 -5.49
C THR A 97 -5.54 25.76 -6.70
N ILE A 98 -5.38 24.81 -7.64
CA ILE A 98 -6.34 24.58 -8.72
C ILE A 98 -7.43 23.63 -8.18
N ARG A 99 -8.67 24.11 -8.14
CA ARG A 99 -9.85 23.35 -7.72
C ARG A 99 -10.40 22.56 -8.92
N CYS A 100 -10.71 21.30 -8.70
CA CYS A 100 -11.29 20.38 -9.67
C CYS A 100 -12.54 19.74 -9.07
N LYS A 101 -13.53 19.49 -9.92
CA LYS A 101 -14.79 18.84 -9.55
C LYS A 101 -14.61 17.34 -9.69
N ASP A 102 -14.60 16.64 -8.57
CA ASP A 102 -14.56 15.18 -8.56
C ASP A 102 -15.97 14.60 -8.61
N HIS A 103 -16.12 13.46 -9.26
CA HIS A 103 -17.40 12.80 -9.38
C HIS A 103 -17.27 11.29 -9.35
N ASN A 104 -18.37 10.65 -8.98
CA ASN A 104 -18.47 9.22 -9.05
C ASN A 104 -18.50 8.79 -10.53
N HIS A 105 -17.49 8.02 -10.95
CA HIS A 105 -17.34 7.56 -12.34
C HIS A 105 -18.48 6.65 -12.82
N LEU A 106 -19.28 6.06 -11.91
CA LEU A 106 -20.40 5.17 -12.22
C LEU A 106 -21.75 5.89 -12.30
N THR A 107 -21.94 6.98 -11.56
CA THR A 107 -23.23 7.70 -11.50
C THR A 107 -23.16 9.10 -12.08
N GLY A 108 -21.96 9.62 -12.33
CA GLY A 108 -21.73 11.02 -12.71
C GLY A 108 -21.89 11.99 -11.54
N ALA A 109 -22.44 11.58 -10.40
CA ALA A 109 -22.77 12.47 -9.30
C ALA A 109 -21.52 13.17 -8.75
N PHE A 110 -21.60 14.49 -8.57
CA PHE A 110 -20.55 15.25 -7.90
C PHE A 110 -20.28 14.68 -6.51
N VAL A 111 -19.00 14.51 -6.25
CA VAL A 111 -18.50 14.01 -4.98
C VAL A 111 -17.97 15.19 -4.18
N GLU A 112 -16.91 15.84 -4.66
CA GLU A 112 -16.32 16.96 -3.93
C GLU A 112 -15.29 17.78 -4.74
N THR A 113 -14.74 18.80 -4.07
CA THR A 113 -13.65 19.62 -4.60
C THR A 113 -12.31 18.98 -4.28
N HIS A 114 -11.59 18.56 -5.31
CA HIS A 114 -10.22 18.04 -5.20
C HIS A 114 -9.22 18.87 -5.99
N ARG A 115 -7.94 18.71 -5.66
CA ARG A 115 -6.86 19.13 -6.56
C ARG A 115 -6.65 18.02 -7.58
N PHE A 116 -6.38 18.37 -8.84
CA PHE A 116 -5.70 17.48 -9.80
C PHE A 116 -4.28 17.21 -9.28
N LEU A 117 -4.16 16.39 -8.24
CA LEU A 117 -2.91 15.75 -7.87
C LEU A 117 -2.94 14.41 -8.60
N PRO A 118 -1.97 14.11 -9.47
CA PRO A 118 -1.83 12.74 -9.93
C PRO A 118 -1.76 11.90 -8.67
N ILE A 119 -2.60 10.86 -8.57
CA ILE A 119 -2.74 10.00 -7.40
C ILE A 119 -1.36 9.62 -6.82
N SER A 120 -0.35 9.47 -7.68
CA SER A 120 1.07 9.27 -7.32
C SER A 120 1.70 10.28 -6.34
N LYS A 121 1.24 11.54 -6.24
CA LYS A 121 1.73 12.50 -5.24
C LYS A 121 1.06 12.34 -3.87
N CYS A 122 -0.18 11.84 -3.83
CA CYS A 122 -0.87 11.48 -2.58
C CYS A 122 -0.28 10.21 -1.95
N PHE A 123 0.40 9.37 -2.73
CA PHE A 123 1.15 8.20 -2.24
C PHE A 123 2.52 8.55 -1.63
N SER A 124 2.89 9.83 -1.58
CA SER A 124 4.07 10.24 -0.80
C SER A 124 3.71 10.27 0.69
N GLY A 125 4.64 9.82 1.55
CA GLY A 125 4.45 9.72 3.01
C GLY A 125 3.84 10.94 3.73
N LYS A 126 3.83 12.10 3.08
CA LYS A 126 3.17 13.33 3.53
C LYS A 126 1.65 13.19 3.73
N LEU A 127 0.98 12.25 3.04
CA LEU A 127 -0.46 12.04 3.22
C LEU A 127 -0.74 11.29 4.52
N ILE A 128 0.02 10.22 4.81
CA ILE A 128 -0.05 9.45 6.06
C ILE A 128 0.21 10.36 7.27
N GLU A 129 1.26 11.20 7.19
CA GLU A 129 1.60 12.18 8.23
C GLU A 129 0.52 13.25 8.44
N SER A 130 -0.38 13.45 7.46
CA SER A 130 -1.45 14.43 7.53
C SER A 130 -2.81 13.87 7.92
N CYS A 131 -2.96 12.55 7.92
CA CYS A 131 -4.20 11.90 8.31
C CYS A 131 -4.32 11.88 9.84
N GLU A 132 -5.51 12.17 10.33
CA GLU A 132 -5.82 12.00 11.76
C GLU A 132 -5.58 10.56 12.18
N LYS A 133 -5.19 10.37 13.44
CA LYS A 133 -4.83 9.06 14.00
C LYS A 133 -5.96 8.05 13.82
N GLU A 134 -7.20 8.48 13.93
CA GLU A 134 -8.44 7.74 13.78
C GLU A 134 -8.55 7.10 12.38
N THR A 135 -7.77 7.56 11.39
CA THR A 135 -7.73 7.01 10.02
C THR A 135 -7.26 5.57 9.98
N PHE A 136 -6.38 5.18 10.90
CA PHE A 136 -5.66 3.91 10.81
C PHE A 136 -6.32 2.78 11.61
N GLU A 137 -7.65 2.73 11.64
CA GLU A 137 -8.41 1.73 12.41
C GLU A 137 -8.05 0.29 12.02
N TRP A 138 -8.01 -0.05 10.72
CA TRP A 138 -7.68 -1.41 10.31
C TRP A 138 -6.22 -1.76 10.63
N LEU A 139 -5.31 -0.78 10.50
CA LEU A 139 -3.92 -0.98 10.89
C LEU A 139 -3.79 -1.29 12.39
N ARG A 140 -4.56 -0.60 13.25
CA ARG A 140 -4.59 -0.85 14.70
C ARG A 140 -5.20 -2.20 15.07
N GLN A 141 -6.20 -2.65 14.33
CA GLN A 141 -6.83 -3.95 14.57
C GLN A 141 -5.90 -5.10 14.19
N GLU A 142 -5.10 -4.91 13.15
CA GLU A 142 -4.28 -5.96 12.54
C GLU A 142 -2.83 -6.02 13.04
N ILE A 143 -2.32 -4.93 13.61
CA ILE A 143 -0.93 -4.80 13.99
C ILE A 143 -0.83 -4.23 15.42
N ASP A 144 -0.27 -5.04 16.33
CA ASP A 144 0.12 -4.54 17.64
C ASP A 144 1.20 -3.46 17.50
N LYS A 145 1.20 -2.44 18.35
CA LYS A 145 2.06 -1.25 18.23
C LYS A 145 1.92 -0.48 16.91
N ALA A 146 0.78 -0.55 16.23
CA ALA A 146 0.49 0.19 14.98
C ALA A 146 0.82 1.69 15.03
N HIS A 147 0.82 2.32 16.21
CA HIS A 147 1.20 3.71 16.39
C HIS A 147 2.62 4.05 15.91
N LEU A 148 3.53 3.06 15.87
CA LEU A 148 4.87 3.22 15.31
C LEU A 148 4.87 3.29 13.77
N LEU A 149 3.77 2.94 13.12
CA LEU A 149 3.64 2.77 11.67
C LEU A 149 2.79 3.87 11.00
N PHE A 150 2.44 4.94 11.73
CA PHE A 150 1.69 6.09 11.20
C PHE A 150 2.58 7.10 10.46
N ARG A 151 3.78 6.69 10.03
CA ARG A 151 4.64 7.47 9.12
C ARG A 151 5.10 6.58 7.98
N LYS A 152 5.71 7.19 6.96
CA LYS A 152 6.27 6.46 5.83
C LYS A 152 7.26 5.41 6.32
N GLY A 153 7.02 4.15 5.96
CA GLY A 153 7.98 3.07 6.20
C GLY A 153 9.28 3.29 5.42
N VAL A 154 10.38 2.85 6.01
CA VAL A 154 11.70 2.86 5.39
C VAL A 154 11.97 1.48 4.83
N TYR A 155 12.31 1.38 3.54
CA TYR A 155 12.64 0.10 2.93
C TYR A 155 13.83 0.21 1.98
N PRO A 156 14.86 -0.65 2.11
CA PRO A 156 16.08 -0.53 1.33
C PRO A 156 15.94 -1.22 -0.03
N TYR A 157 15.12 -0.66 -0.92
CA TYR A 157 14.80 -1.24 -2.24
C TYR A 157 16.03 -1.60 -3.07
N ASP A 158 17.00 -0.69 -3.16
CA ASP A 158 18.23 -0.90 -3.94
C ASP A 158 19.14 -1.97 -3.35
N TYR A 159 19.02 -2.25 -2.05
CA TYR A 159 19.74 -3.34 -1.40
C TYR A 159 19.04 -4.68 -1.61
N MET A 160 17.71 -4.73 -1.69
CA MET A 160 16.90 -5.94 -1.83
C MET A 160 16.81 -6.39 -3.30
N ASP A 161 17.96 -6.63 -3.92
CA ASP A 161 18.12 -7.07 -5.32
C ASP A 161 18.25 -8.60 -5.49
N ASP A 162 18.25 -9.35 -4.37
CA ASP A 162 18.48 -10.78 -4.33
C ASP A 162 17.61 -11.43 -3.23
N PHE A 163 16.99 -12.57 -3.53
CA PHE A 163 16.13 -13.30 -2.60
C PHE A 163 16.86 -13.83 -1.36
N ASP A 164 18.14 -14.16 -1.46
CA ASP A 164 18.91 -14.62 -0.30
C ASP A 164 19.07 -13.53 0.76
N LYS A 165 18.93 -12.25 0.38
CA LYS A 165 18.98 -11.13 1.32
C LYS A 165 17.80 -11.11 2.29
N PHE A 166 16.66 -11.73 1.95
CA PHE A 166 15.55 -11.91 2.90
C PHE A 166 15.95 -12.73 4.13
N LYS A 167 16.90 -13.66 3.98
CA LYS A 167 17.44 -14.46 5.10
C LYS A 167 18.37 -13.66 6.02
N GLY A 168 18.76 -12.45 5.62
CA GLY A 168 19.64 -11.58 6.39
C GLY A 168 19.02 -11.21 7.73
N ASN A 169 19.77 -11.39 8.82
CA ASN A 169 19.27 -11.23 10.19
C ASN A 169 19.48 -9.85 10.81
N ARG A 170 19.76 -8.85 9.97
CA ARG A 170 20.02 -7.47 10.38
C ARG A 170 19.67 -6.53 9.25
N LEU A 171 19.31 -5.30 9.64
CA LEU A 171 19.23 -4.20 8.68
C LEU A 171 20.58 -4.01 7.97
N PRO A 172 20.57 -3.71 6.66
CA PRO A 172 21.78 -3.32 5.96
C PRO A 172 22.37 -2.05 6.58
N ALA A 173 23.70 -1.96 6.54
CA ALA A 173 24.39 -0.76 6.98
C ALA A 173 23.84 0.48 6.25
N ARG A 174 23.74 1.60 6.96
CA ARG A 174 23.13 2.86 6.47
C ARG A 174 23.68 3.29 5.11
N GLU A 175 24.98 3.11 4.90
CA GLU A 175 25.70 3.47 3.68
C GLU A 175 25.21 2.67 2.45
N LYS A 176 24.72 1.44 2.68
CA LYS A 176 24.14 0.58 1.65
C LYS A 176 22.68 0.91 1.35
N ILE A 177 22.02 1.73 2.16
CA ILE A 177 20.66 2.22 1.93
C ILE A 177 20.75 3.54 1.17
N TYR A 178 20.96 3.40 -0.15
CA TYR A 178 20.95 4.51 -1.10
C TYR A 178 19.65 4.49 -1.89
N ASN A 179 19.07 5.67 -2.14
CA ASN A 179 17.90 5.80 -3.01
C ASN A 179 18.37 6.33 -4.36
N LYS A 180 18.41 5.48 -5.39
CA LYS A 180 18.83 5.89 -6.74
C LYS A 180 17.92 6.95 -7.37
N LEU A 181 16.64 7.01 -7.00
CA LEU A 181 15.68 7.98 -7.55
C LEU A 181 15.96 9.40 -7.05
N THR A 182 16.23 9.55 -5.76
CA THR A 182 16.55 10.85 -5.16
C THR A 182 18.05 11.14 -5.15
N ARG A 183 18.88 10.13 -5.47
CA ARG A 183 20.35 10.16 -5.40
C ARG A 183 20.89 10.54 -4.03
N THR A 184 20.20 10.12 -2.98
CA THR A 184 20.56 10.42 -1.59
C THR A 184 20.66 9.14 -0.76
N HIS A 185 21.56 9.15 0.23
CA HIS A 185 21.51 8.17 1.30
C HIS A 185 20.30 8.43 2.20
N ILE A 186 19.86 7.39 2.90
CA ILE A 186 18.88 7.52 3.97
C ILE A 186 19.35 8.53 5.03
N SER A 187 18.42 9.30 5.59
CA SER A 187 18.72 10.19 6.71
C SER A 187 19.07 9.40 7.98
N GLN A 188 19.78 10.02 8.91
CA GLN A 188 20.06 9.39 10.21
C GLN A 188 18.76 9.08 10.97
N GLU A 189 17.82 10.01 10.96
CA GLU A 189 16.51 9.88 11.62
C GLU A 189 15.70 8.70 11.05
N ASP A 190 15.63 8.57 9.72
CA ASP A 190 14.92 7.46 9.07
C ASP A 190 15.60 6.10 9.35
N TYR A 191 16.92 6.08 9.45
CA TYR A 191 17.65 4.86 9.78
C TYR A 191 17.44 4.44 11.24
N GLU A 192 17.47 5.39 12.17
CA GLU A 192 17.14 5.17 13.59
C GLU A 192 15.69 4.70 13.75
N TYR A 193 14.77 5.29 13.00
CA TYR A 193 13.37 4.83 12.96
C TYR A 193 13.26 3.39 12.44
N ALA A 194 13.97 3.03 11.37
CA ALA A 194 13.99 1.65 10.87
C ALA A 194 14.52 0.66 11.93
N GLN A 195 15.57 1.05 12.68
CA GLN A 195 16.09 0.25 13.79
C GLN A 195 15.09 0.12 14.94
N GLN A 196 14.38 1.21 15.27
CA GLN A 196 13.33 1.17 16.28
C GLN A 196 12.22 0.19 15.88
N VAL A 197 11.72 0.27 14.65
CA VAL A 197 10.71 -0.68 14.12
C VAL A 197 11.25 -2.11 14.16
N TRP A 198 12.49 -2.33 13.73
CA TRP A 198 13.13 -3.65 13.79
C TRP A 198 13.11 -4.26 15.19
N ASN A 199 13.48 -3.46 16.19
CA ASN A 199 13.55 -3.91 17.59
C ASN A 199 12.16 -4.08 18.21
N GLU A 200 11.26 -3.10 18.04
CA GLU A 200 9.94 -3.10 18.67
C GLU A 200 9.03 -4.22 18.17
N PHE A 201 9.18 -4.63 16.91
CA PHE A 201 8.43 -5.72 16.30
C PHE A 201 9.16 -7.07 16.39
N ASN A 202 10.29 -7.15 17.10
CA ASN A 202 11.10 -8.36 17.27
C ASN A 202 11.44 -9.04 15.94
N ILE A 203 11.85 -8.24 14.97
CA ILE A 203 12.14 -8.67 13.61
C ILE A 203 13.46 -9.45 13.60
N ASN A 204 13.44 -10.66 13.04
CA ASN A 204 14.61 -11.53 13.04
C ASN A 204 15.29 -11.58 11.68
N THR A 205 14.54 -11.34 10.61
CA THR A 205 15.03 -11.40 9.23
C THR A 205 14.55 -10.23 8.38
N MET A 206 15.25 -9.95 7.29
CA MET A 206 14.80 -9.00 6.28
C MET A 206 13.50 -9.44 5.60
N GLY A 207 13.19 -10.75 5.62
CA GLY A 207 11.88 -11.32 5.27
C GLY A 207 10.79 -10.79 6.18
N ASP A 208 10.95 -10.94 7.50
CA ASP A 208 9.99 -10.42 8.48
C ASP A 208 9.79 -8.90 8.33
N TYR A 209 10.88 -8.16 8.08
CA TYR A 209 10.83 -6.72 7.83
C TYR A 209 10.05 -6.36 6.56
N HIS A 210 10.25 -7.15 5.50
CA HIS A 210 9.53 -6.97 4.23
C HIS A 210 8.04 -7.23 4.39
N ASP A 211 7.66 -8.32 5.07
CA ASP A 211 6.26 -8.66 5.30
C ASP A 211 5.56 -7.60 6.13
N LEU A 212 6.22 -7.08 7.18
CA LEU A 212 5.70 -5.96 7.96
C LEU A 212 5.54 -4.70 7.10
N TYR A 213 6.55 -4.37 6.29
CA TYR A 213 6.53 -3.20 5.41
C TYR A 213 5.36 -3.28 4.42
N LEU A 214 5.21 -4.41 3.72
CA LEU A 214 4.12 -4.62 2.76
C LEU A 214 2.75 -4.64 3.44
N LYS A 215 2.60 -5.33 4.58
CA LYS A 215 1.34 -5.36 5.34
C LYS A 215 0.94 -3.93 5.74
N THR A 216 1.90 -3.13 6.19
CA THR A 216 1.69 -1.73 6.56
C THR A 216 1.28 -0.89 5.37
N ASP A 217 1.97 -1.00 4.23
CA ASP A 217 1.67 -0.24 3.01
C ASP A 217 0.25 -0.54 2.51
N VAL A 218 -0.13 -1.82 2.46
CA VAL A 218 -1.48 -2.23 2.07
C VAL A 218 -2.54 -1.73 3.04
N LEU A 219 -2.34 -1.90 4.35
CA LEU A 219 -3.33 -1.51 5.36
C LEU A 219 -3.48 0.01 5.48
N THR A 220 -2.39 0.76 5.36
CA THR A 220 -2.45 2.24 5.38
C THR A 220 -3.18 2.77 4.16
N LEU A 221 -2.92 2.22 2.97
CA LEU A 221 -3.68 2.56 1.76
C LEU A 221 -5.16 2.19 1.91
N ALA A 222 -5.46 0.99 2.39
CA ALA A 222 -6.83 0.53 2.62
C ALA A 222 -7.58 1.45 3.61
N CYS A 223 -6.92 1.86 4.70
CA CYS A 223 -7.46 2.82 5.66
C CYS A 223 -7.82 4.16 5.00
N VAL A 224 -6.90 4.74 4.23
CA VAL A 224 -7.12 6.02 3.52
C VAL A 224 -8.29 5.90 2.54
N PHE A 225 -8.33 4.84 1.73
CA PHE A 225 -9.41 4.62 0.76
C PHE A 225 -10.76 4.27 1.41
N SER A 226 -10.76 3.60 2.56
CA SER A 226 -12.00 3.28 3.29
C SER A 226 -12.67 4.54 3.82
N ARG A 227 -11.92 5.51 4.33
CA ARG A 227 -12.47 6.78 4.82
C ARG A 227 -13.01 7.66 3.71
N THR A 228 -12.34 7.69 2.57
CA THR A 228 -12.88 8.36 1.38
C THR A 228 -14.14 7.65 0.88
N SER A 229 -14.41 6.40 1.27
CA SER A 229 -15.60 5.66 0.87
C SER A 229 -16.76 5.83 1.85
N ASP A 230 -16.51 5.73 3.15
CA ASP A 230 -17.55 5.83 4.18
C ASP A 230 -18.09 7.26 4.35
N ARG A 231 -17.36 8.29 3.87
CA ARG A 231 -17.84 9.68 3.79
C ARG A 231 -18.65 9.98 2.51
N LEU A 232 -18.73 9.02 1.58
CA LEU A 232 -19.52 9.11 0.33
C LEU A 232 -20.89 8.44 0.43
N ALA A 233 -21.16 7.73 1.52
CA ALA A 233 -22.45 7.11 1.85
C ALA A 233 -23.22 7.96 2.87
#